data_AF-A0A5C3EAH0-F1
#
_entry.id   AF-A0A5C3EAH0-F1
#
_cell.length_a   1.000
_cell.length_b   1.000
_cell.length_c   1.000
_cell.angle_alpha   90.00
_cell.angle_beta   90.00
_cell.angle_gamma   90.00
#
_symmetry.space_group_name_H-M   'P 1'
#
loop_
_entity.id
_entity.type
_entity.pdbx_description
1 polymer ?
#
loop_
_entity_poly.entity_id
_entity_poly.type
_entity_poly.pdbx_seq_one_letter_code
_entity_poly.pdbx_strand_id
1 'polypeptide(L)'
;MKLAALLILLVPVVAGIEAPPSGYACAEFPVPWEQFQGKDAYSWKIYSAPSGTDLRTIKPKYYDCRAAFPDNKDEMFQRTFVNNNQFEFQRFDSVSIGVNCIDCTEPMLGNYFETKITDYIQCGMYEDTRLDGDA
;
A
#
# COMPACT_ATOMS: atom_id res chain seq x y z
N MET A 1 -15.31 69.31 23.18
CA MET A 1 -14.45 68.16 23.53
C MET A 1 -15.37 67.01 23.92
N LYS A 2 -15.47 65.96 23.10
CA LYS A 2 -16.36 64.82 23.32
C LYS A 2 -15.49 63.56 23.38
N LEU A 3 -15.52 62.89 24.53
CA LEU A 3 -14.95 61.59 24.79
C LEU A 3 -15.56 60.57 23.83
N ALA A 4 -14.74 59.95 22.98
CA ALA A 4 -15.13 58.79 22.19
C ALA A 4 -14.40 57.58 22.76
N ALA A 5 -15.19 56.63 23.25
CA ALA A 5 -14.82 55.45 24.00
C ALA A 5 -13.86 54.53 23.23
N LEU A 6 -12.85 54.01 23.95
CA LEU A 6 -12.05 52.86 23.53
C LEU A 6 -12.95 51.63 23.40
N LEU A 7 -13.06 51.08 22.19
CA LEU A 7 -13.56 49.74 21.95
C LEU A 7 -12.36 48.79 21.82
N ILE A 8 -12.09 48.07 22.91
CA ILE A 8 -11.18 46.93 22.93
C ILE A 8 -11.89 45.80 22.18
N LEU A 9 -11.54 45.58 20.92
CA LEU A 9 -11.94 44.39 20.18
C LEU A 9 -11.15 43.20 20.70
N LEU A 10 -11.83 42.38 21.51
CA LEU A 10 -11.39 41.07 21.95
C LEU A 10 -11.11 40.18 20.72
N VAL A 11 -9.88 39.71 20.65
CA VAL A 11 -9.36 38.75 19.66
C VAL A 11 -10.15 37.45 19.75
N PRO A 12 -10.76 36.94 18.67
CA PRO A 12 -11.06 35.52 18.61
C PRO A 12 -9.73 34.80 18.42
N VAL A 13 -9.21 34.22 19.50
CA VAL A 13 -8.19 33.17 19.43
C VAL A 13 -8.84 32.07 18.60
N VAL A 14 -8.41 31.91 17.34
CA VAL A 14 -8.72 30.72 16.57
C VAL A 14 -8.00 29.58 17.28
N ALA A 15 -8.72 28.96 18.22
CA ALA A 15 -8.32 27.72 18.84
C ALA A 15 -8.03 26.74 17.70
N GLY A 16 -6.82 26.19 17.71
CA GLY A 16 -6.34 25.28 16.70
C GLY A 16 -7.32 24.13 16.50
N ILE A 17 -7.89 24.07 15.32
CA ILE A 17 -7.94 22.78 14.64
C ILE A 17 -6.51 22.51 14.20
N GLU A 18 -5.74 21.90 15.09
CA GLU A 18 -4.65 21.03 14.67
C GLU A 18 -5.31 20.00 13.75
N ALA A 19 -5.34 20.29 12.44
CA ALA A 19 -5.52 19.24 11.47
C ALA A 19 -4.45 18.20 11.84
N PRO A 20 -4.83 16.93 12.10
CA PRO A 20 -3.84 15.90 12.38
C PRO A 20 -2.80 15.99 11.27
N PRO A 21 -1.49 16.00 11.60
CA PRO A 21 -0.45 16.20 10.61
C PRO A 21 -0.67 15.21 9.48
N SER A 22 -1.06 15.74 8.31
CA SER A 22 -1.11 15.05 7.03
C SER A 22 -1.41 13.56 7.15
N GLY A 23 -2.70 13.21 7.21
CA GLY A 23 -3.13 11.83 6.98
C GLY A 23 -2.40 11.30 5.75
N TYR A 24 -1.56 10.29 5.96
CA TYR A 24 -0.71 9.60 5.00
C TYR A 24 -1.23 9.77 3.58
N ALA A 25 -0.65 10.69 2.81
CA ALA A 25 -0.96 10.81 1.39
C ALA A 25 -0.52 9.49 0.76
N CYS A 26 -1.44 8.54 0.65
CA CYS A 26 -1.24 7.29 -0.05
C CYS A 26 -0.77 7.71 -1.44
N ALA A 27 0.46 7.33 -1.81
CA ALA A 27 1.02 7.69 -3.11
C ALA A 27 -0.04 7.42 -4.18
N GLU A 28 -0.39 8.47 -4.92
CA GLU A 28 -1.51 8.40 -5.87
C GLU A 28 -1.25 7.32 -6.93
N PHE A 29 0.02 7.03 -7.19
CA PHE A 29 0.51 6.00 -8.09
C PHE A 29 1.48 5.05 -7.40
N PRO A 30 1.70 3.83 -7.94
CA PRO A 30 2.76 2.95 -7.46
C PRO A 30 4.14 3.59 -7.56
N VAL A 31 5.01 3.30 -6.58
CA VAL A 31 6.37 3.85 -6.49
C VAL A 31 7.40 2.75 -6.17
N PRO A 32 8.70 2.95 -6.47
CA PRO A 32 9.76 2.03 -6.07
C PRO A 32 9.85 1.84 -4.55
N TRP A 33 10.46 0.74 -4.11
CA TRP A 33 10.56 0.37 -2.69
C TRP A 33 11.20 1.47 -1.82
N GLU A 34 12.22 2.14 -2.34
CA GLU A 34 12.98 3.18 -1.64
C GLU A 34 12.09 4.39 -1.29
N GLN A 35 11.12 4.69 -2.15
CA GLN A 35 10.18 5.81 -2.00
C GLN A 35 8.91 5.39 -1.26
N PHE A 36 8.65 4.08 -1.16
CA PHE A 36 7.40 3.55 -0.64
C PHE A 36 7.24 3.74 0.88
N GLN A 37 6.18 4.43 1.29
CA GLN A 37 5.80 4.65 2.69
C GLN A 37 4.64 3.73 3.10
N GLY A 38 4.93 2.46 3.37
CA GLY A 38 3.94 1.45 3.82
C GLY A 38 4.54 0.09 4.13
N LYS A 39 5.81 0.06 4.56
CA LYS A 39 6.60 -1.16 4.80
C LYS A 39 6.15 -1.93 6.05
N ASP A 40 5.30 -1.30 6.85
CA ASP A 40 4.66 -1.82 8.06
C ASP A 40 3.34 -2.56 7.79
N ALA A 41 2.90 -2.65 6.53
CA ALA A 41 1.67 -3.36 6.17
C ALA A 41 1.69 -4.85 6.55
N TYR A 42 0.50 -5.40 6.80
CA TYR A 42 0.28 -6.80 7.19
C TYR A 42 -0.62 -7.56 6.20
N SER A 43 -1.10 -6.89 5.16
CA SER A 43 -1.87 -7.48 4.07
C SER A 43 -1.37 -6.99 2.71
N TRP A 44 -1.34 -7.90 1.74
CA TRP A 44 -0.84 -7.62 0.41
C TRP A 44 -1.82 -8.09 -0.67
N LYS A 45 -1.72 -7.46 -1.83
CA LYS A 45 -2.24 -7.96 -3.10
C LYS A 45 -1.12 -7.88 -4.11
N ILE A 46 -0.93 -8.94 -4.90
CA ILE A 46 0.20 -9.05 -5.82
C ILE A 46 -0.32 -9.03 -7.27
N TYR A 47 0.27 -8.15 -8.07
CA TYR A 47 -0.15 -7.81 -9.43
C TYR A 47 0.97 -8.08 -10.43
N SER A 48 0.57 -8.23 -11.69
CA SER A 48 1.44 -8.25 -12.87
C SER A 48 0.87 -7.26 -13.88
N ALA A 49 1.33 -6.01 -13.82
CA ALA A 49 0.81 -4.93 -14.64
C ALA A 49 1.95 -4.01 -15.11
N PRO A 50 1.75 -3.23 -16.19
CA PRO A 50 2.72 -2.24 -16.62
C PRO A 50 3.06 -1.23 -15.52
N SER A 51 4.27 -0.68 -15.57
CA SER A 51 4.74 0.36 -14.63
C SER A 51 3.75 1.53 -14.54
N GLY A 52 3.54 2.04 -13.32
CA GLY A 52 2.66 3.17 -13.05
C GLY A 52 1.16 2.86 -13.08
N THR A 53 0.75 1.59 -13.31
CA THR A 53 -0.67 1.20 -13.30
C THR A 53 -1.29 1.41 -11.93
N ASP A 54 -2.42 2.12 -11.83
CA ASP A 54 -3.17 2.22 -10.58
C ASP A 54 -3.78 0.86 -10.17
N LEU A 55 -3.16 0.20 -9.19
CA LEU A 55 -3.48 -1.15 -8.76
C LEU A 55 -4.85 -1.23 -8.06
N ARG A 56 -5.43 -0.10 -7.66
CA ARG A 56 -6.80 -0.03 -7.10
C ARG A 56 -7.87 -0.28 -8.17
N THR A 57 -7.51 -0.16 -9.45
CA THR A 57 -8.44 -0.25 -10.58
C THR A 57 -8.43 -1.59 -11.29
N ILE A 58 -7.47 -2.47 -10.96
CA ILE A 58 -7.27 -3.76 -11.59
C ILE A 58 -7.38 -4.91 -10.59
N LYS A 59 -7.53 -6.13 -11.10
CA LYS A 59 -7.57 -7.35 -10.28
C LYS A 59 -6.17 -7.87 -10.01
N PRO A 60 -5.85 -8.27 -8.76
CA PRO A 60 -4.58 -8.92 -8.47
C PRO A 60 -4.57 -10.37 -8.95
N LYS A 61 -3.37 -10.93 -9.15
CA LYS A 61 -3.19 -12.37 -9.36
C LYS A 61 -3.28 -13.13 -8.03
N TYR A 62 -2.59 -12.62 -7.00
CA TYR A 62 -2.66 -13.13 -5.63
C TYR A 62 -3.34 -12.11 -4.72
N TYR A 63 -4.32 -12.55 -3.94
CA TYR A 63 -5.11 -11.73 -3.04
C TYR A 63 -5.14 -12.32 -1.63
N ASP A 64 -5.65 -11.56 -0.67
CA ASP A 64 -5.69 -11.93 0.75
C ASP A 64 -4.35 -12.43 1.30
N CYS A 65 -3.26 -11.88 0.77
CA CYS A 65 -1.93 -12.23 1.19
C CYS A 65 -1.69 -11.73 2.61
N ARG A 66 -1.19 -12.61 3.48
CA ARG A 66 -0.83 -12.33 4.87
C ARG A 66 0.47 -13.03 5.24
N ALA A 67 1.21 -12.47 6.20
CA ALA A 67 2.47 -13.03 6.62
C ALA A 67 2.20 -14.35 7.33
N ALA A 68 2.77 -15.45 6.83
CA ALA A 68 2.77 -16.74 7.49
C ALA A 68 3.55 -16.65 8.81
N PHE A 69 4.65 -15.89 8.78
CA PHE A 69 5.52 -15.60 9.93
C PHE A 69 5.73 -14.08 10.02
N PRO A 70 4.88 -13.35 10.78
CA PRO A 70 4.94 -11.89 10.88
C PRO A 70 6.31 -11.33 11.25
N ASP A 71 7.05 -12.04 12.11
CA ASP A 71 8.37 -11.65 12.58
C ASP A 71 9.44 -11.69 11.47
N ASN A 72 9.22 -12.47 10.41
CA ASN A 72 10.15 -12.63 9.30
C ASN A 72 9.78 -11.79 8.07
N LYS A 73 8.71 -10.98 8.13
CA LYS A 73 8.23 -10.20 6.97
C LYS A 73 9.31 -9.26 6.42
N ASP A 74 10.09 -8.66 7.32
CA ASP A 74 11.10 -7.68 6.94
C ASP A 74 12.27 -8.34 6.20
N GLU A 75 12.65 -9.56 6.59
CA GLU A 75 13.67 -10.33 5.86
C GLU A 75 13.22 -10.63 4.43
N MET A 76 11.97 -11.05 4.25
CA MET A 76 11.43 -11.31 2.91
C MET A 76 11.44 -10.04 2.04
N PHE A 77 11.04 -8.89 2.60
CA PHE A 77 11.12 -7.61 1.88
C PHE A 77 12.54 -7.23 1.51
N GLN A 78 13.50 -7.42 2.43
CA GLN A 78 14.92 -7.16 2.16
C GLN A 78 15.47 -8.04 1.04
N ARG A 79 15.08 -9.32 0.98
CA ARG A 79 15.56 -10.25 -0.05
C ARG A 79 14.88 -10.10 -1.40
N THR A 80 13.63 -9.65 -1.42
CA THR A 80 12.78 -9.67 -2.62
C THR A 80 12.62 -8.30 -3.26
N PHE A 81 12.48 -7.24 -2.47
CA PHE A 81 12.03 -5.93 -2.94
C PHE A 81 13.09 -4.83 -2.84
N VAL A 82 13.96 -4.86 -1.84
CA VAL A 82 15.02 -3.86 -1.69
C VAL A 82 15.99 -3.94 -2.89
N ASN A 83 16.27 -2.80 -3.52
CA ASN A 83 17.10 -2.70 -4.73
C ASN A 83 16.59 -3.52 -5.93
N ASN A 84 15.32 -3.92 -5.93
CA ASN A 84 14.71 -4.66 -7.03
C ASN A 84 13.79 -3.73 -7.84
N ASN A 85 14.28 -3.28 -8.99
CA ASN A 85 13.55 -2.37 -9.88
C ASN A 85 12.45 -3.03 -10.70
N GLN A 86 12.23 -4.35 -10.55
CA GLN A 86 11.13 -5.07 -11.17
C GLN A 86 9.81 -4.90 -10.40
N PHE A 87 9.85 -4.22 -9.25
CA PHE A 87 8.69 -4.04 -8.40
C PHE A 87 8.35 -2.58 -8.12
N GLU A 88 7.04 -2.31 -8.10
CA GLU A 88 6.43 -1.05 -7.68
C GLU A 88 5.38 -1.33 -6.60
N PHE A 89 5.15 -0.34 -5.73
CA PHE A 89 4.36 -0.51 -4.52
C PHE A 89 3.35 0.63 -4.40
N GLN A 90 2.10 0.28 -4.10
CA GLN A 90 1.03 1.25 -3.88
C GLN A 90 0.36 0.97 -2.55
N ARG A 91 0.17 2.02 -1.75
CA ARG A 91 -0.53 1.88 -0.47
C ARG A 91 -2.03 1.98 -0.74
N PHE A 92 -2.82 1.04 -0.23
CA PHE A 92 -4.27 1.10 -0.32
C PHE A 92 -4.87 1.72 0.95
N ASP A 93 -4.37 1.32 2.11
CA ASP A 93 -4.79 1.84 3.41
C ASP A 93 -3.67 1.68 4.46
N SER A 94 -3.99 1.81 5.74
CA SER A 94 -3.00 1.71 6.82
C SER A 94 -2.35 0.34 6.94
N VAL A 95 -3.01 -0.74 6.50
CA VAL A 95 -2.60 -2.13 6.72
C VAL A 95 -2.43 -2.94 5.43
N SER A 96 -2.92 -2.45 4.30
CA SER A 96 -2.92 -3.13 3.00
C SER A 96 -2.11 -2.38 1.94
N ILE A 97 -1.31 -3.14 1.19
CA ILE A 97 -0.53 -2.61 0.06
C ILE A 97 -0.70 -3.48 -1.19
N GLY A 98 -0.51 -2.86 -2.35
CA GLY A 98 -0.31 -3.53 -3.63
C GLY A 98 1.17 -3.67 -3.95
N VAL A 99 1.58 -4.86 -4.35
CA VAL A 99 2.92 -5.16 -4.89
C VAL A 99 2.75 -5.49 -6.36
N ASN A 100 3.35 -4.72 -7.25
CA ASN A 100 3.28 -4.92 -8.69
C ASN A 100 4.62 -5.42 -9.23
N CYS A 101 4.62 -6.60 -9.85
CA CYS A 101 5.72 -7.06 -10.67
C CYS A 101 5.59 -6.41 -12.06
N ILE A 102 6.40 -5.39 -12.30
CA ILE A 102 6.34 -4.54 -13.48
C ILE A 102 6.69 -5.36 -14.71
N ASP A 103 5.79 -5.36 -15.70
CA ASP A 103 5.98 -6.04 -16.99
C ASP A 103 6.31 -7.54 -16.86
N CYS A 104 5.95 -8.16 -15.73
CA CYS A 104 6.15 -9.58 -15.53
C CYS A 104 5.10 -10.37 -16.31
N THR A 105 5.53 -11.46 -16.93
CA THR A 105 4.59 -12.48 -17.43
C THR A 105 4.02 -13.28 -16.26
N GLU A 106 2.89 -13.94 -16.50
CA GLU A 106 2.27 -14.80 -15.49
C GLU A 106 3.21 -15.89 -14.92
N PRO A 107 4.03 -16.59 -15.73
CA PRO A 107 5.03 -17.54 -15.22
C PRO A 107 6.14 -16.87 -14.41
N MET A 108 6.59 -15.68 -14.80
CA MET A 108 7.61 -14.94 -14.03
C MET A 108 7.09 -14.61 -12.65
N LEU A 109 5.87 -14.08 -12.57
CA LEU A 109 5.25 -13.77 -11.29
C LEU A 109 5.01 -15.03 -10.44
N GLY A 110 4.60 -16.15 -11.07
CA GLY A 110 4.53 -17.46 -10.43
C GLY A 110 5.86 -17.88 -9.78
N ASN A 111 6.96 -17.78 -10.55
CA ASN A 111 8.29 -18.13 -10.06
C ASN A 111 8.78 -17.22 -8.92
N TYR A 112 8.52 -15.90 -8.96
CA TYR A 112 8.81 -15.03 -7.81
C TYR A 112 8.03 -15.47 -6.58
N PHE A 113 6.75 -15.78 -6.76
CA PHE A 113 5.90 -16.19 -5.67
C PHE A 113 6.43 -17.46 -5.00
N GLU A 114 6.67 -18.51 -5.78
CA GLU A 114 7.14 -19.81 -5.27
C GLU A 114 8.56 -19.77 -4.68
N THR A 115 9.48 -18.99 -5.26
CA THR A 115 10.89 -19.06 -4.87
C THR A 115 11.34 -17.99 -3.87
N LYS A 116 10.56 -16.92 -3.70
CA LYS A 116 10.93 -15.76 -2.85
C LYS A 116 9.88 -15.37 -1.81
N ILE A 117 8.60 -15.69 -2.05
CA ILE A 117 7.49 -15.11 -1.28
C ILE A 117 6.73 -16.17 -0.46
N THR A 118 6.47 -17.36 -1.01
CA THR A 118 5.55 -18.37 -0.44
C THR A 118 5.96 -18.87 0.96
N ASP A 119 7.26 -18.86 1.28
CA ASP A 119 7.77 -19.25 2.60
C ASP A 119 7.42 -18.24 3.71
N TYR A 120 7.03 -17.01 3.33
CA TYR A 120 6.82 -15.89 4.25
C TYR A 120 5.40 -15.33 4.19
N ILE A 121 4.72 -15.45 3.06
CA ILE A 121 3.37 -14.93 2.82
C ILE A 121 2.48 -16.06 2.29
N GLN A 122 1.35 -16.25 2.94
CA GLN A 122 0.25 -17.06 2.43
C GLN A 122 -0.73 -16.17 1.68
N CYS A 123 -1.13 -16.58 0.47
CA CYS A 123 -2.08 -15.86 -0.37
C CYS A 123 -3.16 -16.82 -0.90
N GLY A 124 -4.33 -16.28 -1.23
CA GLY A 124 -5.24 -16.89 -2.19
C GLY A 124 -4.88 -16.47 -3.62
N MET A 125 -5.15 -17.32 -4.61
CA MET A 125 -5.08 -16.96 -6.02
C MET A 125 -6.45 -16.54 -6.54
N TYR A 126 -6.55 -15.43 -7.26
CA TYR A 126 -7.86 -14.91 -7.70
C TYR A 126 -8.62 -15.93 -8.57
N GLU A 127 -7.90 -16.74 -9.35
CA GLU A 127 -8.44 -17.82 -10.18
C GLU A 127 -8.86 -19.06 -9.37
N ASP A 128 -8.33 -19.26 -8.15
CA ASP A 128 -8.77 -20.33 -7.23
C ASP A 128 -10.09 -20.01 -6.53
N THR A 129 -10.64 -18.82 -6.75
CA THR A 129 -12.03 -18.50 -6.41
C THR A 129 -12.94 -19.23 -7.39
N ARG A 130 -13.04 -20.55 -7.24
CA ARG A 130 -14.15 -21.33 -7.80
C ARG A 130 -15.41 -20.64 -7.28
N LEU A 131 -16.21 -20.09 -8.20
CA LEU A 131 -17.58 -19.73 -7.87
C LEU A 131 -18.27 -21.05 -7.53
N ASP A 132 -18.28 -21.42 -6.25
CA ASP A 132 -19.21 -22.43 -5.76
C ASP A 132 -20.61 -21.84 -5.88
N GLY A 133 -21.17 -21.94 -7.07
CA GLY A 133 -22.39 -21.27 -7.47
C GLY A 133 -22.85 -21.67 -8.86
N ASP A 134 -22.87 -22.97 -9.14
CA ASP A 134 -23.73 -23.55 -10.18
C ASP A 134 -24.26 -24.90 -9.65
N ALA A 135 -25.27 -24.83 -8.78
CA ALA A 135 -26.19 -25.91 -8.43
C ALA A 135 -27.62 -25.36 -8.37
#